data_AF-A0AA97G5F7-F1
#
_entry.id   AF-A0AA97G5F7-F1
#
_cell.length_a   1.000
_cell.length_b   1.000
_cell.length_c   1.000
_cell.angle_alpha   90.00
_cell.angle_beta   90.00
_cell.angle_gamma   90.00
#
_symmetry.space_group_name_H-M   'P 1'
#
loop_
_entity.id
_entity.type
_entity.pdbx_description
1 polymer ?
#
loop_
_entity_poly.entity_id
_entity_poly.type
_entity_poly.pdbx_seq_one_letter_code
_entity_poly.pdbx_strand_id
1 'polypeptide(L)'
;MNKAAEPIENVMPEESNSPYPGLSEKMTRAELSQKLKDAVAQNQIELLESLFCFMLVNEYSPEQINQELDYIRANNPAIQDSLIRWSEEPKGKKKLKIAGKAAFIAVMIHYGNGSFVAAIKAIERFNALGDAPHEFTEAIDKIEISSWLGLLNHELENQVPLKNIIRQLEALRLKHIWSKDLAMFAIPVTTAYFREQAKEKLLDGDFIGTYRDLEQALRLPEEDKSETYQAYADCIVRQVNDPLFRSRAIKPDLEKLSAKMEYLHEVDFWTPELDIGRFHLKSMMGDI
;
A
#
# COMPACT_ATOMS: atom_id res chain seq x y z
N MET A 1 -71.89 -5.14 38.26
CA MET A 1 -70.67 -4.55 38.86
C MET A 1 -69.48 -5.31 38.31
N ASN A 2 -68.56 -4.57 37.71
CA ASN A 2 -67.46 -5.06 36.88
C ASN A 2 -66.43 -5.87 37.70
N LYS A 3 -66.01 -7.01 37.14
CA LYS A 3 -64.74 -7.65 37.51
C LYS A 3 -63.62 -6.73 37.06
N ALA A 4 -62.90 -6.13 38.00
CA ALA A 4 -61.61 -5.55 37.72
C ALA A 4 -60.65 -6.70 37.39
N ALA A 5 -60.08 -6.67 36.19
CA ALA A 5 -58.94 -7.49 35.84
C ALA A 5 -57.74 -7.02 36.66
N GLU A 6 -57.12 -7.92 37.40
CA GLU A 6 -55.78 -7.71 37.93
C GLU A 6 -54.84 -7.47 36.75
N PRO A 7 -54.05 -6.38 36.72
CA PRO A 7 -53.02 -6.24 35.72
C PRO A 7 -51.95 -7.28 36.03
N ILE A 8 -51.69 -8.14 35.05
CA ILE A 8 -50.55 -9.04 35.03
C ILE A 8 -49.31 -8.16 35.07
N GLU A 9 -48.71 -8.00 36.25
CA GLU A 9 -47.33 -7.56 36.40
C GLU A 9 -46.42 -8.61 35.77
N ASN A 10 -46.30 -8.58 34.45
CA ASN A 10 -45.16 -9.18 33.76
C ASN A 10 -44.01 -8.16 33.79
N VAL A 11 -43.55 -7.86 35.01
CA VAL A 11 -42.20 -7.31 35.19
C VAL A 11 -41.29 -8.52 35.03
N MET A 12 -40.87 -8.79 33.80
CA MET A 12 -39.70 -9.64 33.60
C MET A 12 -38.52 -8.96 34.30
N PRO A 13 -37.77 -9.69 35.15
CA PRO A 13 -36.62 -9.15 35.83
C PRO A 13 -35.58 -8.69 34.79
N GLU A 14 -35.01 -7.52 35.01
CA GLU A 14 -33.90 -6.98 34.23
C GLU A 14 -32.85 -8.07 34.00
N GLU A 15 -32.55 -8.34 32.72
CA GLU A 15 -31.48 -9.25 32.30
C GLU A 15 -30.12 -8.67 32.72
N SER A 16 -29.76 -8.88 33.98
CA SER A 16 -28.45 -8.57 34.58
C SER A 16 -27.28 -9.39 34.00
N ASN A 17 -27.52 -10.12 32.91
CA ASN A 17 -26.51 -10.89 32.17
C ASN A 17 -26.41 -10.52 30.68
N SER A 18 -27.11 -9.46 30.23
CA SER A 18 -26.89 -8.97 28.87
C SER A 18 -25.47 -8.42 28.75
N PRO A 19 -24.68 -8.84 27.74
CA PRO A 19 -23.40 -8.19 27.45
C PRO A 19 -23.55 -6.73 26.99
N TYR A 20 -24.79 -6.21 26.93
CA TYR A 20 -25.16 -4.89 26.44
C TYR A 20 -26.14 -4.18 27.41
N PRO A 21 -25.66 -3.59 28.51
CA PRO A 21 -26.55 -2.88 29.44
C PRO A 21 -27.25 -1.70 28.72
N GLY A 22 -28.59 -1.71 28.71
CA GLY A 22 -29.40 -0.63 28.12
C GLY A 22 -29.60 -0.68 26.59
N LEU A 23 -29.20 -1.77 25.92
CA LEU A 23 -29.53 -2.02 24.51
C LEU A 23 -30.61 -3.10 24.41
N SER A 24 -31.70 -2.79 23.70
CA SER A 24 -32.76 -3.76 23.38
C SER A 24 -32.37 -4.54 22.13
N GLU A 25 -32.62 -5.86 22.11
CA GLU A 25 -32.48 -6.70 20.90
C GLU A 25 -33.34 -6.20 19.71
N LYS A 26 -34.33 -5.34 19.96
CA LYS A 26 -35.24 -4.78 18.95
C LYS A 26 -34.85 -3.37 18.48
N MET A 27 -33.67 -2.87 18.84
CA MET A 27 -33.24 -1.53 18.46
C MET A 27 -33.11 -1.41 16.93
N THR A 28 -33.75 -0.40 16.35
CA THR A 28 -33.64 -0.12 14.93
C THR A 28 -32.27 0.46 14.59
N ARG A 29 -31.85 0.32 13.32
CA ARG A 29 -30.60 0.91 12.84
C ARG A 29 -30.52 2.43 13.05
N ALA A 30 -31.63 3.14 12.88
CA ALA A 30 -31.68 4.59 13.07
C ALA A 30 -31.47 4.99 14.53
N GLU A 31 -32.09 4.25 15.46
CA GLU A 31 -31.90 4.44 16.90
C GLU A 31 -30.47 4.15 17.33
N LEU A 32 -29.86 3.08 16.79
CA LEU A 32 -28.47 2.74 17.09
C LEU A 32 -27.50 3.81 16.58
N SER A 33 -27.68 4.27 15.32
CA SER A 33 -26.88 5.35 14.75
C SER A 33 -27.02 6.64 15.54
N GLN A 34 -28.23 6.99 16.00
CA GLN A 34 -28.41 8.16 16.85
C GLN A 34 -27.71 8.00 18.21
N LYS A 35 -27.82 6.83 18.85
CA LYS A 35 -27.11 6.54 20.11
C LYS A 35 -25.58 6.61 19.96
N LEU A 36 -25.03 6.12 18.84
CA LEU A 36 -23.60 6.26 18.53
C LEU A 36 -23.21 7.75 18.46
N LYS A 37 -23.98 8.57 17.73
CA LYS A 37 -23.72 10.01 17.61
C LYS A 37 -23.79 10.73 18.95
N ASP A 38 -24.78 10.39 19.77
CA ASP A 38 -24.93 10.95 21.12
C ASP A 38 -23.74 10.55 22.01
N ALA A 39 -23.31 9.29 21.94
CA ALA A 39 -22.16 8.79 22.69
C ALA A 39 -20.83 9.45 22.26
N VAL A 40 -20.67 9.72 20.95
CA VAL A 40 -19.54 10.50 20.41
C VAL A 40 -19.54 11.93 20.93
N ALA A 41 -20.71 12.59 20.90
CA ALA A 41 -20.87 13.97 21.37
C ALA A 41 -20.63 14.11 22.88
N GLN A 42 -20.98 13.07 23.66
CA GLN A 42 -20.82 13.04 25.11
C GLN A 42 -19.53 12.35 25.58
N ASN A 43 -18.66 11.93 24.66
CA ASN A 43 -17.40 11.25 24.93
C ASN A 43 -17.54 9.96 25.79
N GLN A 44 -18.60 9.19 25.54
CA GLN A 44 -18.94 7.96 26.27
C GLN A 44 -18.27 6.74 25.64
N ILE A 45 -16.98 6.55 25.93
CA ILE A 45 -16.12 5.51 25.32
C ILE A 45 -16.66 4.09 25.56
N GLU A 46 -16.99 3.73 26.81
CA GLU A 46 -17.48 2.38 27.17
C GLU A 46 -18.82 2.04 26.48
N LEU A 47 -19.68 3.05 26.31
CA LEU A 47 -20.93 2.89 25.59
C LEU A 47 -20.66 2.65 24.10
N LEU A 48 -19.71 3.36 23.49
CA LEU A 48 -19.33 3.14 22.09
C LEU A 48 -18.80 1.74 21.85
N GLU A 49 -17.92 1.24 22.72
CA GLU A 49 -17.42 -0.14 22.63
C GLU A 49 -18.57 -1.17 22.70
N SER A 50 -19.55 -0.93 23.57
CA SER A 50 -20.75 -1.77 23.70
C SER A 50 -21.64 -1.71 22.45
N LEU A 51 -21.81 -0.52 21.87
CA LEU A 51 -22.58 -0.31 20.64
C LEU A 51 -21.93 -1.00 19.43
N PHE A 52 -20.60 -0.91 19.27
CA PHE A 52 -19.90 -1.65 18.23
C PHE A 52 -19.99 -3.16 18.46
N CYS A 53 -19.81 -3.63 19.70
CA CYS A 53 -19.99 -5.05 20.00
C CYS A 53 -21.40 -5.54 19.62
N PHE A 54 -22.43 -4.75 19.88
CA PHE A 54 -23.80 -5.03 19.45
C PHE A 54 -23.93 -5.08 17.92
N MET A 55 -23.34 -4.14 17.17
CA MET A 55 -23.34 -4.16 15.70
C MET A 55 -22.70 -5.45 15.16
N LEU A 56 -21.57 -5.87 15.73
CA LEU A 56 -20.83 -7.04 15.25
C LEU A 56 -21.58 -8.36 15.51
N VAL A 57 -22.31 -8.46 16.64
CA VAL A 57 -23.14 -9.63 16.96
C VAL A 57 -24.41 -9.67 16.13
N ASN A 58 -25.02 -8.51 15.83
CA ASN A 58 -26.24 -8.41 15.02
C ASN A 58 -25.96 -8.26 13.50
N GLU A 59 -24.83 -8.79 13.03
CA GLU A 59 -24.52 -8.96 11.60
C GLU A 59 -24.61 -7.68 10.75
N TYR A 60 -24.21 -6.54 11.30
CA TYR A 60 -24.03 -5.31 10.51
C TYR A 60 -22.94 -5.52 9.45
N SER A 61 -23.17 -4.96 8.26
CA SER A 61 -22.24 -5.08 7.13
C SER A 61 -20.99 -4.19 7.32
N PRO A 62 -19.87 -4.50 6.65
CA PRO A 62 -18.67 -3.66 6.67
C PRO A 62 -18.93 -2.19 6.34
N GLU A 63 -19.79 -1.91 5.36
CA GLU A 63 -20.14 -0.55 4.94
C GLU A 63 -20.88 0.20 6.03
N GLN A 64 -21.77 -0.47 6.76
CA GLN A 64 -22.54 0.13 7.85
C GLN A 64 -21.62 0.48 9.02
N ILE A 65 -20.68 -0.41 9.36
CA ILE A 65 -19.66 -0.16 10.38
C ILE A 65 -18.77 1.01 9.94
N ASN A 66 -18.34 1.04 8.68
CA ASN A 66 -17.48 2.09 8.17
C ASN A 66 -18.15 3.48 8.19
N GLN A 67 -19.45 3.57 7.88
CA GLN A 67 -20.20 4.83 7.98
C GLN A 67 -20.17 5.43 9.39
N GLU A 68 -20.28 4.59 10.42
CA GLU A 68 -20.23 5.04 11.81
C GLU A 68 -18.79 5.40 12.23
N LEU A 69 -17.78 4.65 11.75
CA LEU A 69 -16.37 4.99 11.97
C LEU A 69 -15.97 6.31 11.29
N ASP A 70 -16.47 6.57 10.08
CA ASP A 70 -16.26 7.82 9.36
C ASP A 70 -16.88 9.00 10.11
N TYR A 71 -18.07 8.82 10.71
CA TYR A 71 -18.67 9.83 11.59
C TYR A 71 -17.79 10.11 12.81
N ILE A 72 -17.27 9.08 13.48
CA ILE A 72 -16.37 9.23 14.64
C ILE A 72 -15.10 9.99 14.23
N ARG A 73 -14.48 9.62 13.11
CA ARG A 73 -13.28 10.29 12.59
C ARG A 73 -13.50 11.79 12.39
N ALA A 74 -14.65 12.18 11.85
CA ALA A 74 -14.96 13.57 11.56
C ALA A 74 -15.31 14.42 12.80
N ASN A 75 -15.88 13.80 13.85
CA ASN A 75 -16.45 14.54 14.98
C ASN A 75 -15.67 14.40 16.28
N ASN A 76 -15.02 13.26 16.53
CA ASN A 76 -14.21 13.03 17.73
C ASN A 76 -13.12 11.96 17.49
N PRO A 77 -12.03 12.31 16.80
CA PRO A 77 -10.98 11.35 16.43
C PRO A 77 -10.26 10.74 17.63
N ALA A 78 -10.21 11.44 18.78
CA ALA A 78 -9.53 10.95 19.98
C ALA A 78 -10.14 9.65 20.54
N ILE A 79 -11.44 9.40 20.29
CA ILE A 79 -12.12 8.18 20.72
C ILE A 79 -11.60 6.94 19.97
N GLN A 80 -11.08 7.12 18.74
CA GLN A 80 -10.65 6.01 17.90
C GLN A 80 -9.53 5.18 18.54
N ASP A 81 -8.65 5.78 19.33
CA ASP A 81 -7.59 5.06 20.06
C ASP A 81 -8.12 4.05 21.08
N SER A 82 -9.27 4.35 21.69
CA SER A 82 -9.95 3.43 22.59
C SER A 82 -10.61 2.30 21.82
N LEU A 83 -11.24 2.59 20.68
CA LEU A 83 -11.82 1.57 19.80
C LEU A 83 -10.76 0.66 19.18
N ILE A 84 -9.56 1.16 18.86
CA ILE A 84 -8.41 0.33 18.44
C ILE A 84 -8.05 -0.64 19.57
N ARG A 85 -7.77 -0.12 20.77
CA ARG A 85 -7.40 -0.97 21.92
C ARG A 85 -8.45 -2.03 22.20
N TRP A 86 -9.72 -1.64 22.21
CA TRP A 86 -10.82 -2.58 22.35
C TRP A 86 -10.79 -3.62 21.23
N SER A 87 -10.79 -3.22 19.95
CA SER A 87 -10.84 -4.17 18.82
C SER A 87 -9.65 -5.13 18.77
N GLU A 88 -8.48 -4.69 19.21
CA GLU A 88 -7.27 -5.48 19.31
C GLU A 88 -7.22 -6.41 20.53
N GLU A 89 -8.17 -6.36 21.46
CA GLU A 89 -8.22 -7.29 22.58
C GLU A 89 -9.10 -8.52 22.26
N PRO A 90 -8.52 -9.73 22.10
CA PRO A 90 -9.30 -10.90 21.67
C PRO A 90 -10.14 -11.52 22.80
N LYS A 91 -9.86 -11.15 24.06
CA LYS A 91 -10.55 -11.67 25.24
C LYS A 91 -12.00 -11.17 25.23
N GLY A 92 -12.96 -12.06 25.53
CA GLY A 92 -14.40 -11.76 25.41
C GLY A 92 -14.95 -11.90 23.98
N LYS A 93 -14.26 -11.35 22.97
CA LYS A 93 -14.69 -11.39 21.55
C LYS A 93 -14.69 -12.78 20.94
N LYS A 94 -13.72 -13.63 21.32
CA LYS A 94 -13.70 -15.05 20.93
C LYS A 94 -14.93 -15.82 21.44
N LYS A 95 -15.46 -15.48 22.62
CA LYS A 95 -16.68 -16.13 23.14
C LYS A 95 -17.91 -15.73 22.33
N LEU A 96 -17.94 -14.49 21.86
CA LEU A 96 -19.01 -13.93 21.03
C LEU A 96 -18.84 -14.22 19.53
N LYS A 97 -17.75 -14.88 19.11
CA LYS A 97 -17.40 -15.15 17.70
C LYS A 97 -17.35 -13.89 16.82
N ILE A 98 -16.84 -12.80 17.37
CA ILE A 98 -16.70 -11.50 16.67
C ILE A 98 -15.24 -11.04 16.60
N ALA A 99 -14.26 -11.91 16.86
CA ALA A 99 -12.87 -11.46 16.98
C ALA A 99 -12.34 -10.89 15.66
N GLY A 100 -12.57 -11.58 14.54
CA GLY A 100 -12.21 -11.08 13.21
C GLY A 100 -13.00 -9.83 12.82
N LYS A 101 -14.32 -9.80 13.05
CA LYS A 101 -15.14 -8.60 12.81
C LYS A 101 -14.69 -7.39 13.63
N ALA A 102 -14.16 -7.61 14.83
CA ALA A 102 -13.58 -6.54 15.64
C ALA A 102 -12.23 -6.09 15.10
N ALA A 103 -11.35 -7.02 14.70
CA ALA A 103 -10.08 -6.68 14.06
C ALA A 103 -10.26 -5.81 12.80
N PHE A 104 -11.35 -6.02 12.05
CA PHE A 104 -11.74 -5.14 10.94
C PHE A 104 -11.88 -3.66 11.36
N ILE A 105 -12.42 -3.37 12.55
CA ILE A 105 -12.55 -1.99 13.05
C ILE A 105 -11.17 -1.33 13.21
N ALA A 106 -10.19 -2.05 13.78
CA ALA A 106 -8.81 -1.56 13.89
C ALA A 106 -8.22 -1.25 12.50
N VAL A 107 -8.44 -2.15 11.52
CA VAL A 107 -7.98 -1.92 10.14
C VAL A 107 -8.58 -0.64 9.57
N MET A 108 -9.90 -0.46 9.65
CA MET A 108 -10.58 0.71 9.11
C MET A 108 -10.09 2.01 9.75
N ILE A 109 -9.90 2.02 11.07
CA ILE A 109 -9.41 3.20 11.79
C ILE A 109 -7.97 3.51 11.36
N HIS A 110 -7.06 2.53 11.38
CA HIS A 110 -5.67 2.75 11.01
C HIS A 110 -5.52 3.20 9.55
N TYR A 111 -6.26 2.57 8.63
CA TYR A 111 -6.28 2.96 7.23
C TYR A 111 -6.82 4.38 7.05
N GLY A 112 -7.95 4.70 7.70
CA GLY A 112 -8.57 6.02 7.66
C GLY A 112 -7.70 7.14 8.22
N ASN A 113 -6.77 6.81 9.11
CA ASN A 113 -5.81 7.74 9.72
C ASN A 113 -4.47 7.81 8.96
N GLY A 114 -4.34 7.14 7.81
CA GLY A 114 -3.09 7.07 7.05
C GLY A 114 -1.95 6.32 7.77
N SER A 115 -2.27 5.59 8.85
CA SER A 115 -1.31 4.81 9.63
C SER A 115 -1.06 3.45 8.98
N PHE A 116 -0.55 3.44 7.75
CA PHE A 116 -0.52 2.27 6.87
C PHE A 116 0.22 1.06 7.46
N VAL A 117 1.33 1.27 8.19
CA VAL A 117 2.05 0.19 8.88
C VAL A 117 1.16 -0.50 9.93
N ALA A 118 0.37 0.28 10.67
CA ALA A 118 -0.54 -0.26 11.68
C ALA A 118 -1.74 -0.96 11.00
N ALA A 119 -2.25 -0.39 9.89
CA ALA A 119 -3.31 -1.01 9.10
C ALA A 119 -2.89 -2.40 8.58
N ILE A 120 -1.70 -2.52 7.98
CA ILE A 120 -1.15 -3.79 7.49
C ILE A 120 -1.04 -4.83 8.62
N LYS A 121 -0.52 -4.43 9.78
CA LYS A 121 -0.44 -5.34 10.95
C LYS A 121 -1.82 -5.81 11.41
N ALA A 122 -2.80 -4.89 11.42
CA ALA A 122 -4.17 -5.24 11.77
C ALA A 122 -4.81 -6.18 10.72
N ILE A 123 -4.47 -6.04 9.43
CA ILE A 123 -4.90 -6.96 8.35
C ILE A 123 -4.31 -8.35 8.54
N GLU A 124 -3.00 -8.46 8.78
CA GLU A 124 -2.35 -9.74 9.05
C GLU A 124 -3.00 -10.45 10.25
N ARG A 125 -3.38 -9.68 11.28
CA ARG A 125 -4.09 -10.19 12.43
C ARG A 125 -5.53 -10.62 12.12
N PHE A 126 -6.26 -9.83 11.35
CA PHE A 126 -7.60 -10.16 10.87
C PHE A 126 -7.59 -11.51 10.12
N ASN A 127 -6.65 -11.66 9.17
CA ASN A 127 -6.48 -12.88 8.38
C ASN A 127 -6.13 -14.10 9.25
N ALA A 128 -5.34 -13.92 10.31
CA ALA A 128 -4.97 -15.00 11.22
C ALA A 128 -6.14 -15.50 12.11
N LEU A 129 -7.19 -14.70 12.31
CA LEU A 129 -8.34 -15.10 13.13
C LEU A 129 -9.31 -16.02 12.39
N GLY A 130 -9.50 -15.80 11.08
CA GLY A 130 -10.25 -16.70 10.19
C GLY A 130 -11.72 -16.92 10.55
N ASP A 131 -12.30 -16.09 11.43
CA ASP A 131 -13.67 -16.20 11.93
C ASP A 131 -14.61 -15.10 11.38
N ALA A 132 -14.11 -14.22 10.51
CA ALA A 132 -14.88 -13.17 9.88
C ALA A 132 -15.69 -13.69 8.66
N PRO A 133 -16.92 -13.18 8.42
CA PRO A 133 -17.67 -13.48 7.20
C PRO A 133 -16.96 -12.99 5.93
N HIS A 134 -17.32 -13.60 4.79
CA HIS A 134 -16.71 -13.29 3.49
C HIS A 134 -16.76 -11.80 3.11
N GLU A 135 -17.85 -11.11 3.39
CA GLU A 135 -18.00 -9.67 3.12
C GLU A 135 -16.91 -8.82 3.79
N PHE A 136 -16.51 -9.19 5.01
CA PHE A 136 -15.42 -8.52 5.72
C PHE A 136 -14.08 -8.80 5.06
N THR A 137 -13.84 -10.05 4.64
CA THR A 137 -12.62 -10.41 3.89
C THR A 137 -12.53 -9.63 2.59
N GLU A 138 -13.61 -9.54 1.81
CA GLU A 138 -13.61 -8.76 0.56
C GLU A 138 -13.32 -7.27 0.79
N ALA A 139 -13.84 -6.70 1.89
CA ALA A 139 -13.55 -5.33 2.27
C ALA A 139 -12.06 -5.14 2.65
N ILE A 140 -11.49 -6.09 3.40
CA ILE A 140 -10.08 -6.09 3.79
C ILE A 140 -9.16 -6.25 2.58
N ASP A 141 -9.45 -7.15 1.64
CA ASP A 141 -8.61 -7.39 0.46
C ASP A 141 -8.45 -6.12 -0.38
N LYS A 142 -9.52 -5.32 -0.52
CA LYS A 142 -9.48 -4.01 -1.20
C LYS A 142 -8.58 -3.02 -0.46
N ILE A 143 -8.62 -3.03 0.87
CA ILE A 143 -7.86 -2.11 1.72
C ILE A 143 -6.39 -2.53 1.83
N GLU A 144 -6.08 -3.82 1.74
CA GLU A 144 -4.71 -4.33 1.84
C GLU A 144 -3.82 -3.72 0.75
N ILE A 145 -4.29 -3.75 -0.50
CA ILE A 145 -3.57 -3.16 -1.63
C ILE A 145 -3.39 -1.64 -1.43
N SER A 146 -4.45 -0.93 -1.05
CA SER A 146 -4.38 0.52 -0.81
C SER A 146 -3.48 0.88 0.36
N SER A 147 -3.43 0.04 1.41
CA SER A 147 -2.55 0.25 2.57
C SER A 147 -1.08 0.06 2.19
N TRP A 148 -0.76 -0.96 1.40
CA TRP A 148 0.60 -1.15 0.88
C TRP A 148 1.02 -0.01 -0.04
N LEU A 149 0.15 0.42 -0.96
CA LEU A 149 0.42 1.58 -1.82
C LEU A 149 0.63 2.85 -1.00
N GLY A 150 -0.19 3.10 0.02
CA GLY A 150 -0.03 4.24 0.91
C GLY A 150 1.31 4.23 1.64
N LEU A 151 1.71 3.06 2.16
CA LEU A 151 3.02 2.89 2.80
C LEU A 151 4.17 3.15 1.83
N LEU A 152 4.15 2.52 0.66
CA LEU A 152 5.24 2.61 -0.31
C LEU A 152 5.39 4.03 -0.90
N ASN A 153 4.26 4.73 -1.13
CA ASN A 153 4.31 6.15 -1.53
C ASN A 153 4.90 7.03 -0.42
N HIS A 154 4.46 6.84 0.83
CA HIS A 154 5.03 7.58 1.96
C HIS A 154 6.54 7.30 2.13
N GLU A 155 7.00 6.07 1.93
CA GLU A 155 8.43 5.76 1.93
C GLU A 155 9.19 6.44 0.80
N LEU A 156 8.61 6.48 -0.41
CA LEU A 156 9.19 7.18 -1.56
C LEU A 156 9.30 8.69 -1.32
N GLU A 157 8.25 9.31 -0.79
CA GLU A 157 8.22 10.74 -0.42
C GLU A 157 9.27 11.09 0.65
N ASN A 158 9.50 10.18 1.60
CA ASN A 158 10.53 10.32 2.64
C ASN A 158 11.93 9.90 2.19
N GLN A 159 12.14 9.68 0.87
CA GLN A 159 13.44 9.35 0.29
C GLN A 159 14.06 8.08 0.90
N VAL A 160 13.23 7.11 1.28
CA VAL A 160 13.71 5.78 1.66
C VAL A 160 14.43 5.17 0.45
N PRO A 161 15.61 4.52 0.64
CA PRO A 161 16.35 3.95 -0.47
C PRO A 161 15.50 3.01 -1.33
N LEU A 162 15.55 3.17 -2.66
CA LEU A 162 14.73 2.39 -3.59
C LEU A 162 14.88 0.89 -3.41
N LYS A 163 16.09 0.42 -3.05
CA LYS A 163 16.37 -0.99 -2.71
C LYS A 163 15.43 -1.55 -1.65
N ASN A 164 15.07 -0.75 -0.63
CA ASN A 164 14.16 -1.18 0.42
C ASN A 164 12.73 -1.31 -0.10
N ILE A 165 12.28 -0.35 -0.93
CA ILE A 165 10.97 -0.37 -1.57
C ILE A 165 10.85 -1.58 -2.51
N ILE A 166 11.88 -1.84 -3.33
CA ILE A 166 11.96 -3.03 -4.21
C ILE A 166 11.86 -4.32 -3.41
N ARG A 167 12.61 -4.43 -2.30
CA ARG A 167 12.55 -5.62 -1.44
C ARG A 167 11.15 -5.84 -0.86
N GLN A 168 10.44 -4.76 -0.52
CA GLN A 168 9.05 -4.85 -0.06
C GLN A 168 8.12 -5.32 -1.18
N LEU A 169 8.21 -4.74 -2.37
CA LEU A 169 7.45 -5.17 -3.56
C LEU A 169 7.69 -6.66 -3.88
N GLU A 170 8.94 -7.13 -3.82
CA GLU A 170 9.28 -8.54 -3.99
C GLU A 170 8.63 -9.42 -2.92
N ALA A 171 8.64 -9.00 -1.65
CA ALA A 171 7.99 -9.72 -0.56
C ALA A 171 6.47 -9.80 -0.75
N LEU A 172 5.83 -8.73 -1.23
CA LEU A 172 4.40 -8.73 -1.55
C LEU A 172 4.07 -9.72 -2.67
N ARG A 173 4.87 -9.71 -3.74
CA ARG A 173 4.74 -10.67 -4.84
C ARG A 173 4.86 -12.12 -4.35
N LEU A 174 5.82 -12.41 -3.45
CA LEU A 174 6.00 -13.74 -2.86
C LEU A 174 4.85 -14.15 -1.92
N LYS A 175 4.20 -13.18 -1.28
CA LYS A 175 2.98 -13.39 -0.47
C LYS A 175 1.69 -13.47 -1.32
N HIS A 176 1.79 -13.38 -2.64
CA HIS A 176 0.64 -13.27 -3.55
C HIS A 176 -0.26 -12.04 -3.30
N ILE A 177 0.28 -11.00 -2.65
CA ILE A 177 -0.38 -9.70 -2.49
C ILE A 177 0.05 -8.85 -3.68
N TRP A 178 -0.72 -8.88 -4.76
CA TRP A 178 -0.37 -8.20 -6.00
C TRP A 178 -1.61 -7.68 -6.73
N SER A 179 -1.48 -6.51 -7.36
CA SER A 179 -2.55 -5.88 -8.12
C SER A 179 -1.99 -5.10 -9.31
N LYS A 180 -2.89 -4.67 -10.21
CA LYS A 180 -2.52 -3.75 -11.29
C LYS A 180 -1.95 -2.45 -10.72
N ASP A 181 -2.51 -1.93 -9.64
CA ASP A 181 -2.08 -0.67 -9.04
C ASP A 181 -0.69 -0.77 -8.43
N LEU A 182 -0.38 -1.88 -7.75
CA LEU A 182 0.99 -2.17 -7.28
C LEU A 182 1.97 -2.31 -8.44
N ALA A 183 1.55 -2.92 -9.55
CA ALA A 183 2.39 -3.01 -10.75
C ALA A 183 2.68 -1.64 -11.38
N MET A 184 1.66 -0.77 -11.48
CA MET A 184 1.81 0.60 -11.99
C MET A 184 2.75 1.43 -11.10
N PHE A 185 2.67 1.27 -9.77
CA PHE A 185 3.61 1.87 -8.84
C PHE A 185 5.03 1.29 -9.00
N ALA A 186 5.15 -0.03 -9.13
CA ALA A 186 6.43 -0.72 -9.16
C ALA A 186 7.28 -0.40 -10.41
N ILE A 187 6.67 -0.12 -11.56
CA ILE A 187 7.38 0.16 -12.82
C ILE A 187 8.37 1.33 -12.68
N PRO A 188 7.94 2.58 -12.38
CA PRO A 188 8.85 3.71 -12.30
C PRO A 188 9.87 3.56 -11.16
N VAL A 189 9.47 2.97 -10.03
CA VAL A 189 10.38 2.69 -8.90
C VAL A 189 11.50 1.72 -9.30
N THR A 190 11.16 0.67 -10.05
CA THR A 190 12.13 -0.33 -10.51
C THR A 190 13.03 0.23 -11.60
N THR A 191 12.48 1.04 -12.52
CA THR A 191 13.30 1.77 -13.50
C THR A 191 14.31 2.66 -12.79
N ALA A 192 13.86 3.50 -11.85
CA ALA A 192 14.73 4.39 -11.09
C ALA A 192 15.81 3.63 -10.32
N TYR A 193 15.46 2.49 -9.70
CA TYR A 193 16.43 1.63 -9.02
C TYR A 193 17.52 1.12 -9.96
N PHE A 194 17.16 0.62 -11.15
CA PHE A 194 18.15 0.19 -12.13
C PHE A 194 19.04 1.35 -12.62
N ARG A 195 18.47 2.55 -12.76
CA ARG A 195 19.25 3.76 -13.10
C ARG A 195 20.24 4.15 -12.01
N GLU A 196 19.86 4.06 -10.74
CA GLU A 196 20.78 4.30 -9.61
C GLU A 196 21.93 3.28 -9.60
N GLN A 197 21.61 2.00 -9.79
CA GLN A 197 22.62 0.93 -9.85
C GLN A 197 23.57 1.10 -11.04
N ALA A 198 23.04 1.53 -12.20
CA ALA A 198 23.86 1.85 -13.37
C ALA A 198 24.81 3.02 -13.07
N LYS A 199 24.33 4.08 -12.42
CA LYS A 199 25.15 5.24 -12.07
C LYS A 199 26.31 4.88 -11.14
N GLU A 200 26.06 4.06 -10.12
CA GLU A 200 27.11 3.55 -9.21
C GLU A 200 28.18 2.78 -9.99
N LYS A 201 27.75 1.82 -10.84
CA LYS A 201 28.67 1.02 -11.67
C LYS A 201 29.47 1.85 -12.65
N LEU A 202 28.87 2.89 -13.21
CA LEU A 202 29.53 3.80 -14.14
C LEU A 202 30.62 4.62 -13.43
N LEU A 203 30.42 5.00 -12.16
CA LEU A 203 31.44 5.66 -11.35
C LEU A 203 32.66 4.76 -11.12
N ASP A 204 32.42 3.46 -10.92
CA ASP A 204 33.46 2.43 -10.76
C ASP A 204 34.12 2.01 -12.08
N GLY A 205 33.63 2.51 -13.23
CA GLY A 205 34.13 2.15 -14.56
C GLY A 205 33.63 0.80 -15.09
N ASP A 206 32.64 0.18 -14.44
CA ASP A 206 31.99 -1.05 -14.91
C ASP A 206 30.93 -0.72 -15.99
N PHE A 207 31.39 -0.52 -17.23
CA PHE A 207 30.51 -0.24 -18.37
C PHE A 207 29.56 -1.42 -18.68
N ILE A 208 30.02 -2.66 -18.53
CA ILE A 208 29.21 -3.85 -18.84
C ILE A 208 28.02 -3.94 -17.86
N GLY A 209 28.30 -3.79 -16.56
CA GLY A 209 27.26 -3.75 -15.53
C GLY A 209 26.32 -2.56 -15.69
N THR A 210 26.86 -1.39 -16.07
CA THR A 210 26.06 -0.18 -16.35
C THR A 210 25.05 -0.43 -17.48
N TYR A 211 25.50 -0.92 -18.65
CA TYR A 211 24.58 -1.21 -19.76
C TYR A 211 23.56 -2.26 -19.40
N ARG A 212 23.96 -3.32 -18.67
CA ARG A 212 23.03 -4.37 -18.27
C ARG A 212 21.87 -3.79 -17.46
N ASP A 213 22.15 -2.94 -16.48
CA ASP A 213 21.11 -2.35 -15.65
C ASP A 213 20.24 -1.36 -16.42
N LEU A 214 20.82 -0.48 -17.24
CA LEU A 214 20.05 0.44 -18.09
C LEU A 214 19.18 -0.30 -19.12
N GLU A 215 19.66 -1.42 -19.67
CA GLU A 215 18.85 -2.26 -20.57
C GLU A 215 17.71 -2.96 -19.83
N GLN A 216 17.87 -3.31 -18.54
CA GLN A 216 16.74 -3.77 -17.72
C GLN A 216 15.72 -2.64 -17.49
N ALA A 217 16.20 -1.42 -17.19
CA ALA A 217 15.32 -0.25 -17.07
C ALA A 217 14.53 -0.01 -18.37
N LEU A 218 15.20 -0.03 -19.54
CA LEU A 218 14.55 0.19 -20.84
C LEU A 218 13.53 -0.88 -21.23
N ARG A 219 13.64 -2.10 -20.68
CA ARG A 219 12.66 -3.17 -20.90
C ARG A 219 11.37 -2.96 -20.12
N LEU A 220 11.38 -2.13 -19.07
CA LEU A 220 10.18 -1.83 -18.31
C LEU A 220 9.23 -0.94 -19.14
N PRO A 221 7.91 -1.14 -19.03
CA PRO A 221 6.92 -0.38 -19.78
C PRO A 221 6.64 0.98 -19.10
N GLU A 222 7.68 1.78 -18.92
CA GLU A 222 7.57 3.17 -18.45
C GLU A 222 7.17 4.08 -19.61
N GLU A 223 6.28 5.05 -19.35
CA GLU A 223 5.77 5.98 -20.38
C GLU A 223 6.86 6.92 -20.88
N ASP A 224 7.65 7.49 -19.96
CA ASP A 224 8.78 8.37 -20.28
C ASP A 224 10.11 7.69 -19.94
N LYS A 225 10.87 7.33 -20.99
CA LYS A 225 12.19 6.70 -20.87
C LYS A 225 13.34 7.70 -21.04
N SER A 226 13.06 8.99 -21.16
CA SER A 226 14.05 10.03 -21.51
C SER A 226 15.23 10.04 -20.56
N GLU A 227 14.99 9.93 -19.25
CA GLU A 227 16.09 9.88 -18.26
C GLU A 227 16.94 8.60 -18.38
N THR A 228 16.33 7.47 -18.76
CA THR A 228 17.05 6.21 -19.00
C THR A 228 17.88 6.31 -20.28
N TYR A 229 17.32 6.89 -21.35
CA TYR A 229 18.06 7.15 -22.59
C TYR A 229 19.22 8.12 -22.38
N GLN A 230 19.03 9.17 -21.58
CA GLN A 230 20.11 10.09 -21.22
C GLN A 230 21.23 9.36 -20.49
N ALA A 231 20.92 8.56 -19.46
CA ALA A 231 21.92 7.77 -18.76
C ALA A 231 22.65 6.76 -19.67
N TYR A 232 21.93 6.21 -20.66
CA TYR A 232 22.50 5.33 -21.69
C TYR A 232 23.47 6.08 -22.61
N ALA A 233 23.08 7.27 -23.07
CA ALA A 233 23.92 8.14 -23.88
C ALA A 233 25.18 8.58 -23.11
N ASP A 234 25.04 8.98 -21.85
CA ASP A 234 26.15 9.37 -20.98
C ASP A 234 27.15 8.21 -20.81
N CYS A 235 26.66 6.99 -20.63
CA CYS A 235 27.49 5.79 -20.55
C CYS A 235 28.29 5.57 -21.86
N ILE A 236 27.64 5.70 -23.01
CA ILE A 236 28.28 5.60 -24.33
C ILE A 236 29.38 6.66 -24.46
N VAL A 237 29.05 7.93 -24.21
CA VAL A 237 29.97 9.05 -24.35
C VAL A 237 31.17 8.87 -23.41
N ARG A 238 30.95 8.43 -22.18
CA ARG A 238 32.02 8.17 -21.22
C ARG A 238 32.91 7.01 -21.66
N GLN A 239 32.34 5.92 -22.19
CA GLN A 239 33.12 4.79 -22.69
C GLN A 239 33.95 5.15 -23.92
N VAL A 240 33.37 5.87 -24.90
CA VAL A 240 34.11 6.31 -26.09
C VAL A 240 35.29 7.22 -25.70
N ASN A 241 35.13 8.03 -24.66
CA ASN A 241 36.17 8.94 -24.18
C ASN A 241 37.12 8.30 -23.15
N ASP A 242 36.90 7.06 -22.74
CA ASP A 242 37.76 6.36 -21.79
C ASP A 242 39.11 6.00 -22.44
N PRO A 243 40.25 6.46 -21.89
CA PRO A 243 41.57 6.22 -22.49
C PRO A 243 41.93 4.73 -22.58
N LEU A 244 41.51 3.93 -21.59
CA LEU A 244 41.81 2.50 -21.57
C LEU A 244 41.01 1.78 -22.66
N PHE A 245 39.73 2.11 -22.81
CA PHE A 245 38.89 1.62 -23.92
C PHE A 245 39.51 2.01 -25.26
N ARG A 246 39.86 3.29 -25.46
CA ARG A 246 40.48 3.76 -26.72
C ARG A 246 41.75 3.00 -27.10
N SER A 247 42.59 2.69 -26.12
CA SER A 247 43.85 1.98 -26.35
C SER A 247 43.72 0.47 -26.58
N ARG A 248 42.58 -0.12 -26.20
CA ARG A 248 42.40 -1.59 -26.16
C ARG A 248 41.24 -2.11 -27.01
N ALA A 249 40.32 -1.25 -27.44
CA ALA A 249 39.12 -1.65 -28.15
C ALA A 249 39.47 -2.36 -29.46
N ILE A 250 38.88 -3.54 -29.66
CA ILE A 250 38.94 -4.26 -30.92
C ILE A 250 37.69 -3.95 -31.76
N LYS A 251 37.75 -4.25 -33.06
CA LYS A 251 36.63 -3.98 -33.99
C LYS A 251 35.26 -4.47 -33.47
N PRO A 252 35.11 -5.67 -32.91
CA PRO A 252 33.83 -6.11 -32.31
C PRO A 252 33.33 -5.25 -31.14
N ASP A 253 34.22 -4.63 -30.36
CA ASP A 253 33.82 -3.75 -29.26
C ASP A 253 33.28 -2.41 -29.78
N LEU A 254 33.90 -1.89 -30.84
CA LEU A 254 33.46 -0.67 -31.53
C LEU A 254 32.12 -0.89 -32.23
N GLU A 255 31.94 -2.02 -32.91
CA GLU A 255 30.67 -2.40 -33.54
C GLU A 255 29.53 -2.52 -32.52
N LYS A 256 29.79 -3.12 -31.35
CA LYS A 256 28.81 -3.18 -30.25
C LYS A 256 28.43 -1.79 -29.75
N LEU A 257 29.42 -0.91 -29.57
CA LEU A 257 29.16 0.46 -29.11
C LEU A 257 28.42 1.29 -30.17
N SER A 258 28.71 1.05 -31.46
CA SER A 258 28.00 1.67 -32.57
C SER A 258 26.55 1.22 -32.61
N ALA A 259 26.28 -0.08 -32.41
CA ALA A 259 24.90 -0.59 -32.34
C ALA A 259 24.11 0.04 -31.18
N LYS A 260 24.78 0.30 -30.03
CA LYS A 260 24.16 1.00 -28.89
C LYS A 260 23.82 2.46 -29.21
N MET A 261 24.66 3.15 -29.98
CA MET A 261 24.35 4.50 -30.47
C MET A 261 23.20 4.50 -31.47
N GLU A 262 23.22 3.58 -32.43
CA GLU A 262 22.17 3.49 -33.45
C GLU A 262 20.81 3.13 -32.80
N TYR A 263 20.79 2.31 -31.74
CA TYR A 263 19.57 2.11 -30.95
C TYR A 263 18.97 3.42 -30.42
N LEU A 264 19.79 4.35 -29.90
CA LEU A 264 19.29 5.65 -29.44
C LEU A 264 18.76 6.50 -30.59
N HIS A 265 19.37 6.43 -31.77
CA HIS A 265 18.86 7.08 -32.97
C HIS A 265 17.53 6.48 -33.46
N GLU A 266 17.38 5.16 -33.41
CA GLU A 266 16.13 4.48 -33.80
C GLU A 266 14.93 4.86 -32.94
N VAL A 267 15.17 5.26 -31.69
CA VAL A 267 14.12 5.77 -30.78
C VAL A 267 14.04 7.30 -30.78
N ASP A 268 14.60 7.97 -31.79
CA ASP A 268 14.64 9.42 -31.96
C ASP A 268 15.24 10.18 -30.76
N PHE A 269 16.13 9.52 -29.98
CA PHE A 269 16.83 10.16 -28.87
C PHE A 269 18.15 10.78 -29.34
N TRP A 270 18.35 12.05 -29.00
CA TRP A 270 19.52 12.82 -29.44
C TRP A 270 20.00 13.78 -28.37
N THR A 271 21.33 13.88 -28.22
CA THR A 271 22.00 14.91 -27.42
C THR A 271 23.28 15.39 -28.13
N PRO A 272 23.72 16.64 -27.91
CA PRO A 272 24.98 17.15 -28.47
C PRO A 272 26.19 16.28 -28.09
N GLU A 273 26.22 15.77 -26.87
CA GLU A 273 27.30 14.93 -26.36
C GLU A 273 27.34 13.58 -27.07
N LEU A 274 26.18 13.00 -27.38
CA LEU A 274 26.06 11.76 -28.12
C LEU A 274 26.58 11.91 -29.55
N ASP A 275 26.32 13.04 -30.20
CA ASP A 275 26.87 13.36 -31.53
C ASP A 275 28.40 13.46 -31.53
N ILE A 276 28.97 14.13 -30.52
CA ILE A 276 30.42 14.18 -30.35
C ILE A 276 30.98 12.78 -30.12
N GLY A 277 30.31 11.98 -29.27
CA GLY A 277 30.64 10.58 -29.05
C GLY A 277 30.62 9.78 -30.36
N ARG A 278 29.59 9.96 -31.20
CA ARG A 278 29.45 9.29 -32.49
C ARG A 278 30.58 9.65 -33.45
N PHE A 279 30.96 10.92 -33.50
CA PHE A 279 32.11 11.37 -34.29
C PHE A 279 33.41 10.67 -33.85
N HIS A 280 33.68 10.62 -32.55
CA HIS A 280 34.85 9.91 -32.02
C HIS A 280 34.82 8.42 -32.33
N LEU A 281 33.67 7.76 -32.18
CA LEU A 281 33.53 6.34 -32.48
C LEU A 281 33.78 6.03 -33.95
N LYS A 282 33.18 6.80 -34.87
CA LYS A 282 33.40 6.64 -36.32
C LYS A 282 34.87 6.86 -36.69
N SER A 283 35.55 7.83 -36.07
CA SER A 283 36.99 8.03 -36.25
C SER A 283 37.80 6.81 -35.80
N MET A 284 37.46 6.19 -34.67
CA MET A 284 38.11 4.96 -34.19
C MET A 284 37.85 3.75 -35.10
N MET A 285 36.70 3.71 -35.79
CA MET A 285 36.36 2.65 -36.76
C MET A 285 37.00 2.85 -38.13
N GLY A 286 37.50 4.04 -38.45
CA GLY A 286 38.04 4.39 -39.77
C GLY A 286 36.98 4.77 -40.80
N ASP A 287 35.80 5.20 -40.34
CA ASP A 287 34.63 5.51 -41.18
C ASP A 287 34.46 7.03 -41.46
N ILE A 288 35.50 7.84 -41.20
CA ILE A 288 35.58 9.29 -41.47
C ILE A 288 36.77 9.58 -42.37
#